data_AF-A0A934Y0T4-F1
#
_entry.id   AF-A0A934Y0T4-F1
#
_cell.length_a   1.000
_cell.length_b   1.000
_cell.length_c   1.000
_cell.angle_alpha   90.00
_cell.angle_beta   90.00
_cell.angle_gamma   90.00
#
_symmetry.space_group_name_H-M   'P 1'
#
loop_
_entity.id
_entity.type
_entity.pdbx_description
1 polymer ?
#
loop_
_entity_poly.entity_id
_entity_poly.type
_entity_poly.pdbx_seq_one_letter_code
_entity_poly.pdbx_strand_id
1 'polypeptide(L)'
;MRLIACVLGHSLIGLLGVVLNFMPVSVLANANATPILPKGLSTNDWQSIQAAWQAGRHAVAESTDQPGTWTARNPGQQWLLHFDGRGFEAQPDGTDWRWGLQLQRWGMAGAEQVINGKAVMLREGQRARYQWSSELEEWYVNDARGLEHGYTVHTQPAGTSNRLRFEWAVRGSLQPQIGAGGGDVRFVDAGGVT
;
A
#
# COMPACT_ATOMS: atom_id res chain seq x y z
N MET A 1 -6.08 14.22 16.02
CA MET A 1 -5.93 13.03 15.16
C MET A 1 -4.87 13.34 14.12
N ARG A 2 -3.69 12.70 14.18
CA ARG A 2 -2.62 12.89 13.19
C ARG A 2 -2.58 11.62 12.33
N LEU A 3 -2.97 11.73 11.06
CA LEU A 3 -2.82 10.67 10.07
C LEU A 3 -1.41 10.74 9.48
N ILE A 4 -0.70 9.62 9.46
CA ILE A 4 0.52 9.46 8.65
C ILE A 4 0.12 8.49 7.53
N ALA A 5 -0.01 9.03 6.32
CA ALA A 5 -0.30 8.27 5.11
C ALA A 5 0.93 8.30 4.21
N CYS A 6 1.41 7.12 3.80
CA CYS A 6 2.43 6.96 2.78
C CYS A 6 1.76 6.40 1.53
N VAL A 7 1.71 7.19 0.46
CA VAL A 7 1.27 6.71 -0.85
C VAL A 7 2.48 6.11 -1.55
N LEU A 8 2.51 4.79 -1.69
CA LEU A 8 3.57 4.09 -2.41
C LEU A 8 3.29 4.20 -3.92
N GLY A 9 3.59 5.37 -4.49
CA GLY A 9 3.38 5.69 -5.90
C GLY A 9 4.59 6.42 -6.52
N HIS A 10 5.19 5.77 -7.52
CA HIS A 10 6.21 6.26 -8.47
C HIS A 10 7.56 6.72 -7.88
N SER A 11 8.60 5.87 -8.02
CA SER A 11 10.01 6.27 -7.83
C SER A 11 10.50 7.13 -9.00
N LEU A 12 11.01 8.32 -8.68
CA LEU A 12 11.70 9.24 -9.57
C LEU A 12 13.11 8.74 -9.92
N ILE A 13 13.43 8.66 -11.22
CA ILE A 13 14.80 8.63 -11.76
C ILE A 13 15.24 10.09 -11.99
N GLY A 14 16.43 10.44 -11.51
CA GLY A 14 17.01 11.79 -11.61
C GLY A 14 17.95 11.98 -12.81
N LEU A 15 17.54 12.91 -13.69
CA LEU A 15 18.26 13.82 -14.59
C LEU A 15 19.56 13.41 -15.32
N LEU A 16 19.45 13.30 -16.64
CA LEU A 16 20.36 13.99 -17.58
C LEU A 16 19.51 14.91 -18.48
N GLY A 17 19.94 16.15 -18.65
CA GLY A 17 19.19 17.21 -19.33
C GLY A 17 18.93 16.92 -20.80
N VAL A 18 17.66 16.73 -21.12
CA VAL A 18 17.06 17.13 -22.40
C VAL A 18 15.83 17.95 -22.02
N VAL A 19 15.77 19.20 -22.45
CA VAL A 19 14.53 19.98 -22.43
C VAL A 19 13.61 19.35 -23.47
N LEU A 20 12.97 18.24 -23.10
CA LEU A 20 11.77 17.77 -23.75
C LEU A 20 10.68 18.68 -23.24
N ASN A 21 10.27 19.59 -24.12
CA ASN A 21 9.08 20.39 -23.95
C ASN A 21 7.91 19.40 -23.75
N PHE A 22 7.56 19.13 -22.49
CA PHE A 22 6.35 18.39 -22.17
C PHE A 22 5.19 19.33 -22.52
N MET A 23 4.83 19.34 -23.80
CA MET A 23 3.44 19.51 -24.17
C MET A 23 2.67 18.59 -23.22
N PRO A 24 1.70 19.08 -22.44
CA PRO A 24 0.80 18.17 -21.80
C PRO A 24 0.25 17.33 -22.95
N VAL A 25 0.53 16.03 -22.95
CA VAL A 25 -0.45 15.12 -23.51
C VAL A 25 -1.62 15.33 -22.57
N SER A 26 -2.44 16.33 -22.90
CA SER A 26 -3.85 16.25 -22.66
C SER A 26 -4.19 14.89 -23.22
N VAL A 27 -4.21 13.88 -22.35
CA VAL A 27 -5.23 12.87 -22.47
C VAL A 27 -6.47 13.73 -22.43
N LEU A 28 -6.92 14.14 -23.62
CA LEU A 28 -8.32 14.29 -23.88
C LEU A 28 -8.83 12.90 -23.50
N ALA A 29 -9.13 12.72 -22.21
CA ALA A 29 -10.24 11.90 -21.83
C ALA A 29 -11.31 12.42 -22.77
N ASN A 30 -11.57 11.65 -23.82
CA ASN A 30 -12.56 12.01 -24.79
C ASN A 30 -13.83 11.99 -23.95
N ALA A 31 -14.22 13.14 -23.40
CA ALA A 31 -15.40 13.30 -22.56
C ALA A 31 -16.68 12.99 -23.37
N ASN A 32 -16.51 12.69 -24.66
CA ASN A 32 -17.48 12.25 -25.64
C ASN A 32 -17.39 10.76 -26.00
N ALA A 33 -16.58 9.94 -25.32
CA ALA A 33 -16.67 8.49 -25.47
C ALA A 33 -17.93 8.00 -24.74
N THR A 34 -19.03 7.84 -25.48
CA THR A 34 -20.25 7.24 -24.96
C THR A 34 -19.88 5.90 -24.31
N PRO A 35 -20.15 5.67 -23.01
CA PRO A 35 -19.91 4.39 -22.38
C PRO A 35 -20.57 3.31 -23.24
N ILE A 36 -19.82 2.28 -23.65
CA ILE A 36 -20.41 1.15 -24.38
C ILE A 36 -21.35 0.46 -23.38
N LEU A 37 -22.63 0.79 -23.48
CA LEU A 37 -23.67 0.28 -22.63
C LEU A 37 -24.09 -1.10 -23.17
N PRO A 38 -23.96 -2.18 -22.38
CA PRO A 38 -24.45 -3.48 -22.82
C PRO A 38 -25.97 -3.41 -23.09
N LYS A 39 -26.42 -4.14 -24.11
CA LYS A 39 -27.85 -4.19 -24.46
C LYS A 39 -28.68 -4.57 -23.23
N GLY A 40 -29.68 -3.74 -22.92
CA GLY A 40 -30.65 -4.00 -21.85
C GLY A 40 -30.26 -3.49 -20.46
N LEU A 41 -29.12 -2.82 -20.29
CA LEU A 41 -28.74 -2.18 -19.03
C LEU A 41 -28.97 -0.67 -19.10
N SER A 42 -29.39 -0.06 -17.99
CA SER A 42 -29.36 1.40 -17.86
C SER A 42 -27.92 1.88 -17.56
N THR A 43 -27.65 3.16 -17.80
CA THR A 43 -26.35 3.77 -17.42
C THR A 43 -26.04 3.57 -15.94
N ASN A 44 -27.04 3.69 -15.07
CA ASN A 44 -26.88 3.54 -13.63
C ASN A 44 -26.55 2.09 -13.24
N ASP A 45 -27.20 1.11 -13.87
CA ASP A 45 -26.89 -0.31 -13.65
C ASP A 45 -25.46 -0.63 -14.10
N TRP A 46 -25.08 -0.12 -15.27
CA TRP A 46 -23.75 -0.35 -15.82
C TRP A 46 -22.65 0.25 -14.94
N GLN A 47 -22.82 1.49 -14.48
CA GLN A 47 -21.91 2.13 -13.53
C GLN A 47 -21.80 1.34 -12.21
N SER A 48 -22.93 0.82 -11.71
CA SER A 48 -22.94 0.02 -10.48
C SER A 48 -22.21 -1.31 -10.65
N ILE A 49 -22.38 -1.99 -11.78
CA ILE A 49 -21.65 -3.22 -12.12
C ILE A 49 -20.15 -2.95 -12.23
N GLN A 50 -19.77 -1.87 -12.92
CA GLN A 50 -18.37 -1.48 -13.04
C GLN A 50 -17.77 -1.18 -11.67
N ALA A 51 -18.47 -0.43 -10.82
CA ALA A 51 -18.02 -0.13 -9.46
C ALA A 51 -17.86 -1.41 -8.62
N ALA A 52 -18.83 -2.32 -8.66
CA ALA A 52 -18.75 -3.60 -7.93
C ALA A 52 -17.59 -4.47 -8.43
N TRP A 53 -17.36 -4.53 -9.75
CA TRP A 53 -16.24 -5.27 -10.33
C TRP A 53 -14.88 -4.67 -9.97
N GLN A 54 -14.77 -3.34 -9.99
CA GLN A 54 -13.57 -2.62 -9.56
C GLN A 54 -13.33 -2.82 -8.05
N ALA A 55 -14.36 -2.77 -7.21
CA ALA A 55 -14.20 -3.04 -5.78
C ALA A 55 -13.80 -4.51 -5.53
N GLY A 56 -14.40 -5.45 -6.25
CA GLY A 56 -14.14 -6.89 -6.10
C GLY A 56 -12.72 -7.29 -6.49
N ARG A 57 -12.16 -6.74 -7.58
CA ARG A 57 -10.79 -7.08 -8.02
C ARG A 57 -9.70 -6.59 -7.07
N HIS A 58 -10.01 -5.63 -6.20
CA HIS A 58 -9.09 -5.07 -5.20
C HIS A 58 -9.39 -5.55 -3.77
N ALA A 59 -10.41 -6.39 -3.59
CA ALA A 59 -10.82 -6.86 -2.28
C ALA A 59 -9.74 -7.71 -1.60
N VAL A 60 -9.65 -7.58 -0.28
CA VAL A 60 -8.86 -8.43 0.59
C VAL A 60 -9.68 -9.67 0.92
N ALA A 61 -9.18 -10.84 0.52
CA ALA A 61 -9.82 -12.13 0.75
C ALA A 61 -8.91 -13.03 1.59
N GLU A 62 -9.48 -14.02 2.27
CA GLU A 62 -8.68 -15.05 2.93
C GLU A 62 -7.92 -15.87 1.89
N SER A 63 -6.67 -16.22 2.18
CA SER A 63 -5.84 -17.04 1.31
C SER A 63 -6.42 -18.45 1.21
N THR A 64 -6.48 -18.98 -0.02
CA THR A 64 -6.84 -20.39 -0.26
C THR A 64 -5.73 -21.36 0.15
N ASP A 65 -4.49 -20.88 0.21
CA ASP A 65 -3.31 -21.72 0.41
C ASP A 65 -2.94 -21.86 1.88
N GLN A 66 -3.22 -20.82 2.68
CA GLN A 66 -2.84 -20.74 4.09
C GLN A 66 -3.97 -20.11 4.93
N PRO A 67 -4.73 -20.92 5.70
CA PRO A 67 -5.76 -20.40 6.59
C PRO A 67 -5.23 -19.36 7.57
N GLY A 68 -6.02 -18.31 7.84
CA GLY A 68 -5.59 -17.22 8.72
C GLY A 68 -4.52 -16.29 8.13
N THR A 69 -4.34 -16.33 6.80
CA THR A 69 -3.64 -15.30 6.04
C THR A 69 -4.59 -14.72 4.99
N TRP A 70 -4.28 -13.52 4.49
CA TRP A 70 -5.13 -12.83 3.54
C TRP A 70 -4.32 -12.39 2.33
N THR A 71 -4.99 -12.33 1.20
CA THR A 71 -4.41 -11.87 -0.06
C THR A 71 -5.30 -10.82 -0.71
N ALA A 72 -4.67 -9.96 -1.53
CA ALA A 72 -5.40 -9.03 -2.38
C ALA A 72 -4.64 -8.85 -3.69
N ARG A 73 -5.35 -8.73 -4.81
CA ARG A 73 -4.75 -8.43 -6.11
C ARG A 73 -4.77 -6.92 -6.33
N ASN A 74 -3.66 -6.35 -6.81
CA ASN A 74 -3.64 -5.03 -7.42
C ASN A 74 -3.26 -5.17 -8.90
N PRO A 75 -4.23 -5.26 -9.82
CA PRO A 75 -3.91 -5.46 -11.23
C PRO A 75 -3.23 -4.27 -11.90
N GLY A 76 -3.42 -3.05 -11.38
CA GLY A 76 -2.75 -1.86 -11.92
C GLY A 76 -1.24 -1.87 -11.67
N GLN A 77 -0.82 -2.42 -10.52
CA GLN A 77 0.59 -2.64 -10.17
C GLN A 77 1.07 -4.06 -10.51
N GLN A 78 0.19 -4.91 -11.04
CA GLN A 78 0.45 -6.35 -11.26
C GLN A 78 0.97 -7.06 -10.01
N TRP A 79 0.41 -6.72 -8.83
CA TRP A 79 0.84 -7.27 -7.55
C TRP A 79 -0.16 -8.26 -6.97
N LEU A 80 0.37 -9.29 -6.31
CA LEU A 80 -0.30 -10.05 -5.26
C LEU A 80 0.21 -9.56 -3.90
N LEU A 81 -0.70 -9.03 -3.09
CA LEU A 81 -0.46 -8.61 -1.72
C LEU A 81 -0.76 -9.76 -0.78
N HIS A 82 0.10 -9.96 0.21
CA HIS A 82 -0.05 -10.95 1.28
C HIS A 82 -0.06 -10.24 2.64
N PHE A 83 -0.95 -10.68 3.51
CA PHE A 83 -1.14 -10.18 4.87
C PHE A 83 -1.18 -11.37 5.82
N ASP A 84 -0.31 -11.38 6.82
CA ASP A 84 -0.15 -12.51 7.75
C ASP A 84 -0.30 -12.13 9.23
N GLY A 85 -0.78 -10.92 9.49
CA GLY A 85 -0.91 -10.33 10.81
C GLY A 85 0.34 -9.61 11.31
N ARG A 86 1.48 -9.66 10.60
CA ARG A 86 2.72 -8.95 10.98
C ARG A 86 3.00 -7.69 10.17
N GLY A 87 2.50 -7.68 8.94
CA GLY A 87 2.81 -6.66 7.94
C GLY A 87 2.19 -7.02 6.60
N PHE A 88 2.67 -6.41 5.53
CA PHE A 88 2.35 -6.82 4.16
C PHE A 88 3.59 -7.34 3.43
N GLU A 89 3.40 -8.17 2.42
CA GLU A 89 4.36 -8.45 1.36
C GLU A 89 3.67 -8.32 0.01
N ALA A 90 4.27 -7.59 -0.93
CA ALA A 90 3.85 -7.50 -2.31
C ALA A 90 4.77 -8.36 -3.19
N GLN A 91 4.16 -9.13 -4.09
CA GLN A 91 4.82 -9.94 -5.10
C GLN A 91 4.31 -9.52 -6.49
N PRO A 92 5.16 -9.04 -7.39
CA PRO A 92 4.77 -8.83 -8.77
C PRO A 92 4.47 -10.13 -9.52
N ASP A 93 3.63 -10.02 -10.53
CA ASP A 93 3.35 -11.13 -11.45
C ASP A 93 4.60 -11.53 -12.23
N GLY A 94 4.80 -12.83 -12.38
CA GLY A 94 5.91 -13.38 -13.15
C GLY A 94 7.28 -13.26 -12.49
N THR A 95 7.35 -12.79 -11.24
CA THR A 95 8.59 -12.74 -10.46
C THR A 95 8.47 -13.53 -9.15
N ASP A 96 9.62 -13.92 -8.61
CA ASP A 96 9.74 -14.63 -7.32
C ASP A 96 10.14 -13.68 -6.17
N TRP A 97 10.64 -12.49 -6.50
CA TRP A 97 10.98 -11.50 -5.51
C TRP A 97 9.75 -10.93 -4.81
N ARG A 98 9.93 -10.62 -3.53
CA ARG A 98 8.91 -9.99 -2.69
C ARG A 98 9.51 -8.82 -1.95
N TRP A 99 8.67 -7.86 -1.59
CA TRP A 99 9.05 -6.79 -0.70
C TRP A 99 7.89 -6.45 0.22
N GLY A 100 8.18 -5.89 1.38
CA GLY A 100 7.14 -5.51 2.32
C GLY A 100 7.67 -4.84 3.56
N LEU A 101 6.76 -4.45 4.45
CA LEU A 101 7.10 -3.82 5.72
C LEU A 101 6.42 -4.57 6.86
N GLN A 102 7.13 -4.70 7.98
CA GLN A 102 6.61 -5.14 9.26
C GLN A 102 6.98 -4.11 10.32
N LEU A 103 5.99 -3.65 11.09
CA LEU A 103 6.24 -2.79 12.24
C LEU A 103 6.99 -3.56 13.32
N GLN A 104 8.10 -3.01 13.81
CA GLN A 104 8.91 -3.56 14.89
C GLN A 104 8.73 -2.78 16.18
N ARG A 105 8.70 -1.45 16.10
CA ARG A 105 8.57 -0.57 17.26
C ARG A 105 7.82 0.70 16.90
N TRP A 106 7.10 1.26 17.87
CA TRP A 106 6.45 2.56 17.70
C TRP A 106 6.33 3.29 19.04
N GLY A 107 6.27 4.62 19.00
CA GLY A 107 6.02 5.43 20.20
C GLY A 107 6.79 6.74 20.20
N MET A 108 6.78 7.44 21.33
CA MET A 108 7.59 8.65 21.48
C MET A 108 9.08 8.29 21.48
N ALA A 109 9.91 9.10 20.84
CA ALA A 109 11.32 8.78 20.67
C ALA A 109 12.03 8.57 22.02
N GLY A 110 12.69 7.42 22.19
CA GLY A 110 13.32 6.98 23.44
C GLY A 110 12.40 6.21 24.40
N ALA A 111 11.12 6.07 24.07
CA ALA A 111 10.11 5.32 24.82
C ALA A 111 9.27 4.42 23.90
N GLU A 112 9.84 3.96 22.78
CA GLU A 112 9.15 3.14 21.79
C GLU A 112 8.79 1.74 22.36
N GLN A 113 7.53 1.37 22.21
CA GLN A 113 7.01 0.04 22.50
C GLN A 113 7.45 -0.94 21.40
N VAL A 114 7.87 -2.14 21.79
CA VAL A 114 8.18 -3.23 20.87
C VAL A 114 6.87 -3.91 20.45
N ILE A 115 6.71 -4.13 19.15
CA ILE A 115 5.62 -4.94 18.60
C ILE A 115 6.03 -6.41 18.65
N ASN A 116 5.24 -7.22 19.35
CA ASN A 116 5.43 -8.66 19.47
C ASN A 116 4.21 -9.39 18.91
N GLY A 117 4.44 -10.46 18.15
CA GLY A 117 3.38 -11.33 17.65
C GLY A 117 2.64 -10.79 16.42
N LYS A 118 1.35 -11.12 16.31
CA LYS A 118 0.47 -10.77 15.19
C LYS A 118 -0.65 -9.86 15.69
N ALA A 119 -1.01 -8.86 14.89
CA ALA A 119 -2.17 -8.03 15.11
C ALA A 119 -3.47 -8.79 14.90
N VAL A 120 -4.56 -8.30 15.49
CA VAL A 120 -5.91 -8.69 15.08
C VAL A 120 -6.19 -8.03 13.73
N MET A 121 -6.41 -8.84 12.70
CA MET A 121 -6.70 -8.34 11.37
C MET A 121 -8.21 -8.18 11.14
N LEU A 122 -8.60 -6.97 10.76
CA LEU A 122 -9.93 -6.62 10.29
C LEU A 122 -9.86 -6.30 8.79
N ARG A 123 -10.93 -6.64 8.06
CA ARG A 123 -11.00 -6.49 6.60
C ARG A 123 -12.39 -6.06 6.19
N GLU A 124 -12.44 -5.18 5.21
CA GLU A 124 -13.67 -4.66 4.64
C GLU A 124 -13.42 -4.26 3.18
N GLY A 125 -13.93 -5.08 2.25
CA GLY A 125 -13.69 -4.89 0.82
C GLY A 125 -12.19 -4.74 0.52
N GLN A 126 -11.82 -3.57 0.02
CA GLN A 126 -10.46 -3.21 -0.37
C GLN A 126 -9.52 -2.75 0.78
N ARG A 127 -10.02 -2.71 2.02
CA ARG A 127 -9.28 -2.22 3.18
C ARG A 127 -8.91 -3.37 4.12
N ALA A 128 -7.64 -3.40 4.50
CA ALA A 128 -7.14 -4.23 5.60
C ALA A 128 -6.69 -3.34 6.76
N ARG A 129 -6.92 -3.80 8.00
CA ARG A 129 -6.54 -3.10 9.22
C ARG A 129 -5.91 -4.09 10.20
N TYR A 130 -4.78 -3.72 10.77
CA TYR A 130 -4.14 -4.38 11.88
C TYR A 130 -4.37 -3.56 13.15
N GLN A 131 -5.15 -4.11 14.06
CA GLN A 131 -5.28 -3.56 15.41
C GLN A 131 -4.13 -4.09 16.25
N TRP A 132 -3.08 -3.28 16.41
CA TRP A 132 -1.90 -3.63 17.20
C TRP A 132 -2.17 -3.50 18.70
N SER A 133 -2.89 -2.44 19.08
CA SER A 133 -3.34 -2.18 20.45
C SER A 133 -4.56 -1.25 20.40
N SER A 134 -5.12 -0.86 21.54
CA SER A 134 -6.15 0.21 21.58
C SER A 134 -5.64 1.58 21.13
N GLU A 135 -4.32 1.77 21.04
CA GLU A 135 -3.68 3.05 20.74
C GLU A 135 -3.25 3.17 19.27
N LEU A 136 -2.98 2.03 18.61
CA LEU A 136 -2.44 1.98 17.26
C LEU A 136 -3.23 1.04 16.35
N GLU A 137 -3.69 1.60 15.23
CA GLU A 137 -4.14 0.87 14.06
C GLU A 137 -3.16 1.11 12.91
N GLU A 138 -2.79 0.04 12.22
CA GLU A 138 -2.13 0.09 10.92
C GLU A 138 -3.14 -0.29 9.84
N TRP A 139 -3.12 0.39 8.70
CA TRP A 139 -4.11 0.16 7.66
C TRP A 139 -3.52 0.18 6.26
N TYR A 140 -4.22 -0.52 5.38
CA TYR A 140 -3.92 -0.67 3.98
C TYR A 140 -5.18 -0.45 3.16
N VAL A 141 -5.08 0.32 2.07
CA VAL A 141 -6.15 0.48 1.08
C VAL A 141 -5.60 0.07 -0.27
N ASN A 142 -6.15 -0.99 -0.84
CA ASN A 142 -5.80 -1.45 -2.17
C ASN A 142 -6.78 -0.86 -3.17
N ASP A 143 -6.40 0.06 -4.03
CA ASP A 143 -7.29 0.59 -5.06
C ASP A 143 -6.60 0.76 -6.42
N ALA A 144 -7.31 1.35 -7.37
CA ALA A 144 -6.81 1.56 -8.72
C ALA A 144 -5.52 2.42 -8.79
N ARG A 145 -5.22 3.21 -7.76
CA ARG A 145 -3.99 4.02 -7.63
C ARG A 145 -2.80 3.21 -7.13
N GLY A 146 -3.05 2.06 -6.50
CA GLY A 146 -2.04 1.21 -5.90
C GLY A 146 -2.39 0.78 -4.47
N LEU A 147 -1.41 0.26 -3.75
CA LEU A 147 -1.48 0.05 -2.31
C LEU A 147 -1.14 1.35 -1.55
N GLU A 148 -2.09 1.87 -0.80
CA GLU A 148 -1.87 2.91 0.20
C GLU A 148 -1.68 2.28 1.58
N HIS A 149 -0.72 2.79 2.35
CA HIS A 149 -0.37 2.29 3.69
C HIS A 149 -0.29 3.44 4.69
N GLY A 150 -0.73 3.22 5.92
CA GLY A 150 -0.61 4.23 6.96
C GLY A 150 -0.94 3.74 8.36
N TYR A 151 -0.88 4.69 9.29
CA TYR A 151 -1.16 4.46 10.71
C TYR A 151 -2.18 5.47 11.23
N THR A 152 -3.05 4.98 12.11
CA THR A 152 -3.91 5.81 12.96
C THR A 152 -3.43 5.65 14.40
N VAL A 153 -2.97 6.75 14.99
CA VAL A 153 -2.64 6.83 16.41
C VAL A 153 -3.83 7.45 17.13
N HIS A 154 -4.55 6.63 17.90
CA HIS A 154 -5.77 7.01 18.59
C HIS A 154 -5.50 7.88 19.82
N THR A 155 -4.44 7.54 20.55
CA THR A 155 -4.02 8.21 21.78
C THR A 155 -2.53 8.49 21.70
N GLN A 156 -2.09 9.62 22.28
CA GLN A 156 -0.66 9.90 22.37
C GLN A 156 0.05 8.79 23.14
N PRO A 157 1.09 8.15 22.59
CA PRO A 157 1.84 7.12 23.29
C PRO A 157 2.64 7.73 24.45
N ALA A 158 2.97 6.90 25.43
CA ALA A 158 3.77 7.32 26.57
C ALA A 158 5.15 7.87 26.16
N GLY A 159 5.66 8.82 26.94
CA GLY A 159 6.96 9.46 26.73
C GLY A 159 6.87 10.99 26.64
N THR A 160 8.00 11.65 26.85
CA THR A 160 8.09 13.13 26.94
C THR A 160 8.65 13.80 25.69
N SER A 161 9.10 13.00 24.71
CA SER A 161 9.62 13.52 23.44
C SER A 161 8.54 14.30 22.67
N ASN A 162 8.93 15.12 21.71
CA ASN A 162 8.02 15.72 20.72
C ASN A 162 8.09 15.03 19.35
N ARG A 163 8.84 13.93 19.25
CA ARG A 163 9.00 13.13 18.03
C ARG A 163 8.34 11.76 18.21
N LEU A 164 7.44 11.44 17.31
CA LEU A 164 6.88 10.10 17.16
C LEU A 164 7.78 9.28 16.23
N ARG A 165 8.16 8.08 16.64
CA ARG A 165 8.99 7.16 15.84
C ARG A 165 8.20 5.90 15.51
N PHE A 166 8.38 5.45 14.27
CA PHE A 166 8.03 4.12 13.80
C PHE A 166 9.31 3.46 13.29
N GLU A 167 9.49 2.19 13.63
CA GLU A 167 10.60 1.38 13.17
C GLU A 167 10.05 0.16 12.45
N TRP A 168 10.50 -0.04 11.21
CA TRP A 168 10.06 -1.13 10.35
C TRP A 168 11.21 -2.06 10.00
N ALA A 169 10.91 -3.34 9.93
CA ALA A 169 11.74 -4.29 9.19
C ALA A 169 11.22 -4.39 7.75
N VAL A 170 12.15 -4.51 6.81
CA VAL A 170 11.84 -4.86 5.43
C VAL A 170 11.64 -6.37 5.34
N ARG A 171 10.58 -6.78 4.64
CA ARG A 171 10.23 -8.17 4.37
C ARG A 171 10.52 -8.52 2.92
N GLY A 172 10.63 -9.82 2.65
CA GLY A 172 10.89 -10.35 1.32
C GLY A 172 12.38 -10.42 0.99
N SER A 173 12.71 -10.28 -0.28
CA SER A 173 14.07 -10.45 -0.83
C SER A 173 14.79 -9.14 -1.14
N LEU A 174 14.08 -8.00 -1.08
CA LEU A 174 14.67 -6.69 -1.37
C LEU A 174 15.24 -6.02 -0.11
N GLN A 175 16.26 -5.19 -0.30
CA GLN A 175 16.91 -4.40 0.73
C GLN A 175 16.62 -2.90 0.53
N PRO A 176 16.44 -2.14 1.63
CA PRO A 176 16.24 -0.71 1.54
C PRO A 176 17.55 0.02 1.28
N GLN A 177 17.55 0.94 0.33
CA GLN A 177 18.59 1.93 0.10
C GLN A 177 18.00 3.32 0.28
N ILE A 178 18.54 4.08 1.23
CA ILE A 178 18.12 5.45 1.50
C ILE A 178 18.83 6.35 0.49
N GLY A 179 18.06 7.18 -0.23
CA GLY A 179 18.62 8.17 -1.15
C GLY A 179 19.51 9.17 -0.42
N ALA A 180 20.48 9.79 -1.12
CA ALA A 180 21.49 10.66 -0.52
C ALA A 180 20.91 11.83 0.30
N GLY A 181 19.68 12.28 -0.01
CA GLY A 181 18.97 13.33 0.72
C GLY A 181 18.08 12.84 1.87
N GLY A 182 17.96 11.53 2.10
CA GLY A 182 17.12 10.95 3.14
C GLY A 182 15.61 11.07 2.92
N GLY A 183 15.17 11.60 1.76
CA GLY A 183 13.76 11.82 1.43
C GLY A 183 13.10 10.67 0.68
N ASP A 184 13.89 9.75 0.13
CA ASP A 184 13.41 8.58 -0.61
C ASP A 184 14.09 7.30 -0.13
N VAL A 185 13.37 6.19 -0.28
CA VAL A 185 13.86 4.84 -0.05
C VAL A 185 13.56 4.02 -1.28
N ARG A 186 14.58 3.33 -1.80
CA ARG A 186 14.46 2.35 -2.89
C ARG A 186 14.62 0.96 -2.31
N PHE A 187 13.92 -0.01 -2.88
CA PHE A 187 14.07 -1.41 -2.52
C PHE A 187 14.73 -2.12 -3.69
N VAL A 188 15.88 -2.74 -3.45
CA VAL A 188 16.70 -3.37 -4.50
C VAL A 188 17.07 -4.80 -4.11
N ASP A 189 17.31 -5.63 -5.11
CA ASP A 189 17.87 -6.96 -4.92
C ASP A 189 19.35 -6.91 -4.48
N ALA A 190 19.97 -8.08 -4.29
CA ALA A 190 21.37 -8.17 -3.91
C ALA A 190 22.34 -7.58 -4.96
N GLY A 191 21.91 -7.44 -6.22
CA GLY A 191 22.65 -6.81 -7.30
C GLY A 191 22.44 -5.29 -7.42
N GLY A 192 21.53 -4.71 -6.62
CA GLY A 192 21.18 -3.29 -6.68
C GLY A 192 20.13 -2.94 -7.76
N VAL A 193 19.42 -3.94 -8.30
CA VAL A 193 18.36 -3.78 -9.31
C VAL A 193 16.98 -3.92 -8.67
N THR A 194 15.96 -3.27 -9.23
CA THR A 194 14.55 -3.38 -8.81
C THR A 194 13.80 -4.48 -9.55
#